data_AF-A0A353LTE0-F1
#
_entry.id   AF-A0A353LTE0-F1
#
_cell.length_a   1.000
_cell.length_b   1.000
_cell.length_c   1.000
_cell.angle_alpha   90.00
_cell.angle_beta   90.00
_cell.angle_gamma   90.00
#
_symmetry.space_group_name_H-M   'P 1'
#
loop_
_entity.id
_entity.type
_entity.pdbx_description
1 polymer ?
#
loop_
_entity_poly.entity_id
_entity_poly.type
_entity_poly.pdbx_seq_one_letter_code
_entity_poly.pdbx_strand_id
1 'polypeptide(L)'
;ATGLRAAQGKTVFEQERLNWRGMIESAPQDGSAVLPVSVAGDLAGQGVKLSDPTLGQAQMADIAVTDLQLQPDQALSVAALGVSDIVFNPAAQAAPAEEAFLALGRLRVEQIGMPAPHRLEIGKVGISDLAATIVRKADGMLNSAALLNQATAPSSDGSQGREEKSVSEPFTVRIGELALDGKSRLRFEDHAVSPMVSVAAENLSLQLGALDMATPDAQTPFTLAMDFRDFGAV
;
A
#
# COMPACT_ATOMS: atom_id res chain seq x y z
N ALA A 1 -22.82 -0.36 10.39
CA ALA A 1 -23.33 -1.66 9.89
C ALA A 1 -22.45 -2.04 8.71
N THR A 2 -21.85 -3.22 8.70
CA THR A 2 -20.95 -3.64 7.60
C THR A 2 -21.79 -3.86 6.34
N GLY A 3 -21.52 -3.09 5.27
CA GLY A 3 -22.24 -3.15 4.01
C GLY A 3 -21.70 -4.24 3.07
N LEU A 4 -20.39 -4.44 3.04
CA LEU A 4 -19.73 -5.51 2.29
C LEU A 4 -18.66 -6.17 3.15
N ARG A 5 -18.59 -7.50 3.09
CA ARG A 5 -17.52 -8.29 3.72
C ARG A 5 -17.06 -9.37 2.76
N ALA A 6 -15.76 -9.44 2.54
CA ALA A 6 -15.10 -10.44 1.72
C ALA A 6 -13.92 -11.03 2.48
N ALA A 7 -13.53 -12.26 2.15
CA ALA A 7 -12.35 -12.90 2.73
C ALA A 7 -11.58 -13.64 1.65
N GLN A 8 -10.26 -13.53 1.69
CA GLN A 8 -9.33 -14.28 0.84
C GLN A 8 -8.20 -14.81 1.72
N GLY A 9 -8.09 -16.12 1.83
CA GLY A 9 -7.18 -16.75 2.78
C GLY A 9 -7.48 -16.32 4.21
N LYS A 10 -6.48 -15.73 4.89
CA LYS A 10 -6.60 -15.22 6.27
C LYS A 10 -7.00 -13.74 6.33
N THR A 11 -7.00 -13.04 5.20
CA THR A 11 -7.31 -11.62 5.12
C THR A 11 -8.81 -11.43 4.96
N VAL A 12 -9.38 -10.58 5.80
CA VAL A 12 -10.79 -10.16 5.77
C VAL A 12 -10.85 -8.69 5.37
N PHE A 13 -11.68 -8.41 4.39
CA PHE A 13 -12.06 -7.06 3.96
C PHE A 13 -13.48 -6.77 4.45
N GLU A 14 -13.67 -5.62 5.07
CA GLU A 14 -14.95 -5.09 5.49
C GLU A 14 -15.10 -3.65 5.00
N GLN A 15 -16.31 -3.28 4.59
CA GLN A 15 -16.63 -1.94 4.12
C GLN A 15 -18.04 -1.58 4.54
N GLU A 16 -18.26 -0.36 5.02
CA GLU A 16 -19.58 0.07 5.50
C GLU A 16 -20.49 0.52 4.36
N ARG A 17 -19.95 1.28 3.41
CA ARG A 17 -20.71 1.81 2.26
C ARG A 17 -19.88 1.72 1.00
N LEU A 18 -20.50 1.25 -0.08
CA LEU A 18 -19.94 1.23 -1.43
C LEU A 18 -20.88 1.97 -2.37
N ASN A 19 -20.35 2.91 -3.14
CA ASN A 19 -21.05 3.58 -4.22
C ASN A 19 -20.27 3.36 -5.52
N TRP A 20 -20.98 2.90 -6.55
CA TRP A 20 -20.49 2.81 -7.91
C TRP A 20 -21.28 3.76 -8.79
N ARG A 21 -20.60 4.50 -9.65
CA ARG A 21 -21.23 5.31 -10.70
C ARG A 21 -20.50 5.05 -12.01
N GLY A 22 -21.12 4.26 -12.86
CA GLY A 22 -20.49 3.87 -14.11
C GLY A 22 -21.27 2.78 -14.84
N MET A 23 -20.62 2.22 -15.84
CA MET A 23 -21.15 1.18 -16.70
C MET A 23 -20.37 -0.12 -16.48
N ILE A 24 -21.11 -1.22 -16.47
CA ILE A 24 -20.55 -2.56 -16.54
C ILE A 24 -21.23 -3.19 -17.75
N GLU A 25 -20.46 -3.55 -18.77
CA GLU A 25 -20.99 -4.22 -19.95
C GLU A 25 -20.39 -5.61 -20.06
N SER A 26 -21.23 -6.55 -20.47
CA SER A 26 -20.77 -7.86 -20.91
C SER A 26 -21.48 -8.18 -22.23
N ALA A 27 -20.70 -8.57 -23.22
CA ALA A 27 -21.20 -8.93 -24.53
C ALA A 27 -20.58 -10.27 -24.95
N PRO A 28 -21.35 -11.24 -25.44
CA PRO A 28 -20.77 -12.45 -26.01
C PRO A 28 -19.82 -12.08 -27.15
N GLN A 29 -18.57 -12.53 -27.08
CA GLN A 29 -17.71 -12.61 -28.27
C GLN A 29 -17.94 -13.98 -28.90
N ASP A 30 -18.27 -14.01 -30.18
CA ASP A 30 -18.52 -15.25 -30.92
C ASP A 30 -17.38 -16.26 -30.72
N GLY A 31 -17.73 -17.44 -30.19
CA GLY A 31 -16.78 -18.54 -29.95
C GLY A 31 -16.06 -18.54 -28.59
N SER A 32 -16.21 -17.49 -27.76
CA SER A 32 -15.62 -17.46 -26.41
C SER A 32 -16.54 -18.08 -25.36
N ALA A 33 -16.01 -19.03 -24.58
CA ALA A 33 -16.71 -19.59 -23.41
C ALA A 33 -16.80 -18.62 -22.21
N VAL A 34 -16.01 -17.54 -22.24
CA VAL A 34 -15.95 -16.50 -21.21
C VAL A 34 -16.56 -15.22 -21.78
N LEU A 35 -17.54 -14.66 -21.05
CA LEU A 35 -18.13 -13.36 -21.38
C LEU A 35 -17.10 -12.26 -21.07
N PRO A 36 -16.57 -11.55 -22.08
CA PRO A 36 -15.72 -10.39 -21.82
C PRO A 36 -16.52 -9.34 -21.04
N VAL A 37 -15.91 -8.78 -20.00
CA VAL A 37 -16.50 -7.74 -19.15
C VAL A 37 -15.69 -6.46 -19.32
N SER A 38 -16.38 -5.37 -19.64
CA SER A 38 -15.83 -4.02 -19.53
C SER A 38 -16.43 -3.31 -18.31
N VAL A 39 -15.62 -2.51 -17.63
CA VAL A 39 -16.03 -1.70 -16.49
C VAL A 39 -15.50 -0.29 -16.69
N ALA A 40 -16.37 0.70 -16.59
CA ALA A 40 -15.99 2.10 -16.71
C ALA A 40 -16.72 2.96 -15.67
N GLY A 41 -16.00 3.74 -14.86
CA GLY A 41 -16.63 4.69 -13.94
C GLY A 41 -15.88 4.96 -12.65
N ASP A 42 -16.62 5.52 -11.69
CA ASP A 42 -16.08 5.93 -10.39
C ASP A 42 -16.56 4.99 -9.27
N LEU A 43 -15.68 4.72 -8.31
CA LEU A 43 -15.98 3.98 -7.10
C LEU A 43 -15.65 4.82 -5.87
N ALA A 44 -16.56 4.85 -4.90
CA ALA A 44 -16.32 5.47 -3.60
C ALA A 44 -16.72 4.50 -2.49
N GLY A 45 -15.84 4.29 -1.53
CA GLY A 45 -16.03 3.44 -0.37
C GLY A 45 -15.79 4.18 0.93
N GLN A 46 -16.47 3.75 2.00
CA GLN A 46 -16.32 4.31 3.34
C GLN A 46 -16.21 3.23 4.41
N GLY A 47 -15.48 3.53 5.47
CA GLY A 47 -15.28 2.64 6.61
C GLY A 47 -14.65 1.34 6.16
N VAL A 48 -13.53 1.42 5.43
CA VAL A 48 -12.85 0.25 4.89
C VAL A 48 -11.91 -0.30 5.94
N LYS A 49 -11.96 -1.61 6.16
CA LYS A 49 -11.11 -2.31 7.10
C LYS A 49 -10.56 -3.57 6.46
N LEU A 50 -9.25 -3.72 6.54
CA LEU A 50 -8.52 -4.94 6.23
C LEU A 50 -8.03 -5.54 7.53
N SER A 51 -8.20 -6.84 7.73
CA SER A 51 -7.72 -7.53 8.92
C SER A 51 -7.17 -8.88 8.54
N ASP A 52 -5.94 -9.14 8.95
CA ASP A 52 -5.25 -10.40 8.78
C ASP A 52 -4.56 -10.76 10.11
N PRO A 53 -4.74 -11.98 10.64
CA PRO A 53 -4.17 -12.38 11.93
C PRO A 53 -2.63 -12.42 11.93
N THR A 54 -1.97 -12.41 10.77
CA THR A 54 -0.51 -12.43 10.61
C THR A 54 0.04 -11.03 10.32
N LEU A 55 -0.64 -10.26 9.47
CA LEU A 55 -0.18 -8.91 9.08
C LEU A 55 -0.65 -7.83 10.05
N GLY A 56 -1.87 -7.94 10.57
CA GLY A 56 -2.51 -6.94 11.42
C GLY A 56 -3.77 -6.37 10.81
N GLN A 57 -4.08 -5.12 11.16
CA GLN A 57 -5.28 -4.44 10.72
C GLN A 57 -4.93 -3.10 10.07
N ALA A 58 -5.53 -2.84 8.92
CA ALA A 58 -5.57 -1.52 8.31
C ALA A 58 -7.02 -1.00 8.35
N GLN A 59 -7.19 0.28 8.70
CA GLN A 59 -8.47 0.99 8.62
C GLN A 59 -8.29 2.22 7.74
N MET A 60 -9.30 2.55 6.96
CA MET A 60 -9.34 3.71 6.07
C MET A 60 -10.72 4.33 6.17
N ALA A 61 -10.81 5.65 6.35
CA ALA A 61 -12.09 6.33 6.44
C ALA A 61 -12.82 6.33 5.09
N ASP A 62 -12.11 6.71 4.04
CA ASP A 62 -12.63 6.79 2.67
C ASP A 62 -11.62 6.20 1.68
N ILE A 63 -12.15 5.56 0.63
CA ILE A 63 -11.42 5.17 -0.58
C ILE A 63 -12.19 5.70 -1.80
N ALA A 64 -11.50 6.27 -2.77
CA ALA A 64 -12.08 6.75 -4.00
C ALA A 64 -11.22 6.32 -5.19
N VAL A 65 -11.84 5.72 -6.20
CA VAL A 65 -11.26 5.39 -7.49
C VAL A 65 -11.98 6.24 -8.53
N THR A 66 -11.23 7.07 -9.23
CA THR A 66 -11.75 7.98 -10.26
C THR A 66 -11.37 7.46 -11.63
N ASP A 67 -12.34 7.41 -12.55
CA ASP A 67 -12.16 6.99 -13.93
C ASP A 67 -11.42 5.65 -14.04
N LEU A 68 -11.99 4.63 -13.38
CA LEU A 68 -11.62 3.23 -13.58
C LEU A 68 -12.08 2.84 -14.98
N GLN A 69 -11.17 2.33 -15.79
CA GLN A 69 -11.48 1.67 -17.05
C GLN A 69 -10.79 0.30 -17.08
N LEU A 70 -11.60 -0.73 -17.31
CA LEU A 70 -11.16 -2.10 -17.53
C LEU A 70 -11.83 -2.56 -18.82
N GLN A 71 -11.05 -2.99 -19.81
CA GLN A 71 -11.58 -3.56 -21.04
C GLN A 71 -11.02 -4.97 -21.22
N PRO A 72 -11.69 -5.85 -21.97
CA PRO A 72 -11.27 -7.24 -22.15
C PRO A 72 -9.91 -7.40 -22.83
N ASP A 73 -9.55 -6.45 -23.70
CA ASP A 73 -8.35 -6.41 -24.53
C ASP A 73 -7.43 -5.23 -24.19
N GLN A 74 -7.84 -4.34 -23.29
CA GLN A 74 -6.99 -3.26 -22.77
C GLN A 74 -6.53 -3.50 -21.33
N ALA A 75 -5.38 -2.89 -21.07
CA ALA A 75 -4.87 -2.54 -19.77
C ALA A 75 -5.94 -1.94 -18.84
N LEU A 76 -5.88 -2.31 -17.55
CA LEU A 76 -6.50 -1.52 -16.49
C LEU A 76 -5.96 -0.09 -16.54
N SER A 77 -6.83 0.92 -16.46
CA SER A 77 -6.43 2.30 -16.18
C SER A 77 -7.29 2.91 -15.08
N VAL A 78 -6.67 3.71 -14.22
CA VAL A 78 -7.34 4.48 -13.18
C VAL A 78 -6.69 5.86 -13.15
N ALA A 79 -7.49 6.91 -13.33
CA ALA A 79 -6.97 8.28 -13.30
C ALA A 79 -6.43 8.64 -11.91
N ALA A 80 -7.17 8.29 -10.85
CA ALA A 80 -6.71 8.49 -9.48
C ALA A 80 -7.31 7.48 -8.48
N LEU A 81 -6.49 7.06 -7.53
CA LEU A 81 -6.89 6.41 -6.28
C LEU A 81 -6.60 7.37 -5.13
N GLY A 82 -7.63 7.74 -4.37
CA GLY A 82 -7.51 8.51 -3.13
C GLY A 82 -7.91 7.67 -1.93
N VAL A 83 -7.15 7.75 -0.85
CA VAL A 83 -7.46 7.09 0.42
C VAL A 83 -7.20 8.07 1.56
N SER A 84 -8.12 8.15 2.52
CA SER A 84 -8.05 9.09 3.64
C SER A 84 -8.00 8.35 4.99
N ASP A 85 -7.32 8.98 5.95
CA ASP A 85 -7.23 8.54 7.35
C ASP A 85 -6.87 7.06 7.48
N ILE A 86 -5.73 6.70 6.89
CA ILE A 86 -5.20 5.35 6.92
C ILE A 86 -4.56 5.12 8.28
N VAL A 87 -4.96 4.06 8.97
CA VAL A 87 -4.35 3.61 10.21
C VAL A 87 -3.98 2.15 10.08
N PHE A 88 -2.70 1.82 10.27
CA PHE A 88 -2.19 0.46 10.21
C PHE A 88 -1.59 0.04 11.56
N ASN A 89 -2.05 -1.12 12.05
CA ASN A 89 -1.62 -1.73 13.30
C ASN A 89 -1.18 -3.18 13.03
N PRO A 90 0.11 -3.53 13.15
CA PRO A 90 0.58 -4.88 12.87
C PRO A 90 0.12 -5.91 13.90
N ALA A 91 -0.11 -7.16 13.49
CA ALA A 91 -0.66 -8.21 14.36
C ALA A 91 0.25 -8.53 15.57
N ALA A 92 1.56 -8.37 15.41
CA ALA A 92 2.55 -8.60 16.47
C ALA A 92 2.56 -7.49 17.54
N GLN A 93 1.62 -6.54 17.49
CA GLN A 93 1.57 -5.37 18.34
C GLN A 93 0.19 -5.22 18.99
N ALA A 94 0.16 -5.32 20.32
CA ALA A 94 -0.79 -4.57 21.12
C ALA A 94 -0.12 -3.22 21.40
N ALA A 95 -0.15 -2.30 20.45
CA ALA A 95 0.14 -0.90 20.80
C ALA A 95 -0.92 -0.46 21.83
N PRO A 96 -0.58 0.41 22.80
CA PRO A 96 -1.62 1.16 23.50
C PRO A 96 -2.56 1.73 22.44
N ALA A 97 -3.88 1.64 22.66
CA ALA A 97 -4.88 2.00 21.65
C ALA A 97 -4.72 3.42 21.06
N GLU A 98 -3.92 4.27 21.71
CA GLU A 98 -3.66 5.67 21.35
C GLU A 98 -2.54 5.86 20.32
N GLU A 99 -1.66 4.88 20.06
CA GLU A 99 -0.54 5.05 19.13
C GLU A 99 -0.53 4.00 18.02
N ALA A 100 -0.99 4.41 16.83
CA ALA A 100 -0.85 3.59 15.64
C ALA A 100 0.62 3.41 15.26
N PHE A 101 0.98 2.22 14.77
CA PHE A 101 2.32 1.96 14.21
C PHE A 101 2.61 2.88 13.02
N LEU A 102 1.61 3.01 12.14
CA LEU A 102 1.66 3.83 10.94
C LEU A 102 0.28 4.45 10.73
N ALA A 103 0.22 5.75 10.56
CA ALA A 103 -0.98 6.47 10.13
C ALA A 103 -0.63 7.45 9.01
N LEU A 104 -1.55 7.62 8.05
CA LEU A 104 -1.45 8.59 6.96
C LEU A 104 -2.75 9.39 6.92
N GLY A 105 -2.67 10.71 6.87
CA GLY A 105 -3.86 11.54 6.62
C GLY A 105 -4.41 11.31 5.22
N ARG A 106 -3.52 11.19 4.22
CA ARG A 106 -3.91 10.94 2.83
C ARG A 106 -2.88 10.13 2.05
N LEU A 107 -3.37 9.22 1.22
CA LEU A 107 -2.64 8.61 0.11
C LEU A 107 -3.35 8.98 -1.19
N ARG A 108 -2.61 9.47 -2.18
CA ARG A 108 -3.10 9.73 -3.53
C ARG A 108 -2.19 9.08 -4.55
N VAL A 109 -2.74 8.27 -5.42
CA VAL A 109 -2.03 7.61 -6.50
C VAL A 109 -2.68 8.05 -7.81
N GLU A 110 -1.91 8.58 -8.74
CA GLU A 110 -2.42 9.15 -10.00
C GLU A 110 -1.82 8.43 -11.20
N GLN A 111 -2.60 8.38 -12.28
CA GLN A 111 -2.21 7.79 -13.56
C GLN A 111 -1.75 6.34 -13.39
N ILE A 112 -2.63 5.51 -12.82
CA ILE A 112 -2.37 4.09 -12.66
C ILE A 112 -2.75 3.40 -13.96
N GLY A 113 -1.86 2.61 -14.52
CA GLY A 113 -2.09 1.85 -15.74
C GLY A 113 -1.42 0.49 -15.67
N MET A 114 -2.03 -0.50 -16.31
CA MET A 114 -1.44 -1.83 -16.47
C MET A 114 -1.27 -2.17 -17.96
N PRO A 115 -0.39 -1.47 -18.71
CA PRO A 115 -0.28 -1.56 -20.18
C PRO A 115 -0.05 -2.98 -20.71
N ALA A 116 0.47 -3.86 -19.86
CA ALA A 116 0.57 -5.30 -20.10
C ALA A 116 0.29 -6.04 -18.78
N PRO A 117 -0.13 -7.32 -18.80
CA PRO A 117 -0.46 -8.09 -17.59
C PRO A 117 0.64 -8.13 -16.52
N HIS A 118 1.89 -7.94 -16.91
CA HIS A 118 3.07 -7.98 -16.04
C HIS A 118 3.72 -6.61 -15.84
N ARG A 119 3.03 -5.51 -16.15
CA ARG A 119 3.59 -4.16 -16.05
C ARG A 119 2.59 -3.22 -15.43
N LEU A 120 2.88 -2.78 -14.20
CA LEU A 120 2.15 -1.72 -13.51
C LEU A 120 2.91 -0.41 -13.66
N GLU A 121 2.24 0.61 -14.15
CA GLU A 121 2.74 1.97 -14.23
C GLU A 121 1.91 2.89 -13.35
N ILE A 122 2.59 3.73 -12.58
CA ILE A 122 2.00 4.75 -11.72
C ILE A 122 2.70 6.07 -12.06
N GLY A 123 1.93 7.10 -12.40
CA GLY A 123 2.50 8.42 -12.64
C GLY A 123 3.05 9.05 -11.37
N LYS A 124 2.23 9.12 -10.32
CA LYS A 124 2.58 9.80 -9.07
C LYS A 124 1.97 9.12 -7.85
N VAL A 125 2.76 9.06 -6.78
CA VAL A 125 2.31 8.69 -5.42
C VAL A 125 2.54 9.88 -4.51
N GLY A 126 1.47 10.41 -3.92
CA GLY A 126 1.51 11.46 -2.90
C GLY A 126 1.05 10.91 -1.57
N ILE A 127 1.82 11.17 -0.52
CA ILE A 127 1.51 10.81 0.86
C ILE A 127 1.54 12.09 1.69
N SER A 128 0.51 12.31 2.49
CA SER A 128 0.43 13.47 3.38
C SER A 128 0.16 13.06 4.82
N ASP A 129 0.74 13.81 5.75
CA ASP A 129 0.54 13.65 7.20
C ASP A 129 0.87 12.24 7.70
N LEU A 130 2.04 11.72 7.30
CA LEU A 130 2.59 10.47 7.81
C LEU A 130 2.89 10.61 9.31
N ALA A 131 2.41 9.67 10.12
CA ALA A 131 2.88 9.47 11.49
C ALA A 131 3.32 8.02 11.63
N ALA A 132 4.61 7.79 11.88
CA ALA A 132 5.15 6.45 12.06
C ALA A 132 5.97 6.35 13.35
N THR A 133 5.82 5.23 14.05
CA THR A 133 6.60 4.91 15.25
C THR A 133 7.35 3.60 15.03
N ILE A 134 8.67 3.69 15.02
CA ILE A 134 9.58 2.54 14.93
C ILE A 134 10.20 2.31 16.30
N VAL A 135 9.98 1.13 16.85
CA VAL A 135 10.52 0.73 18.16
C VAL A 135 11.45 -0.45 17.97
N ARG A 136 12.70 -0.32 18.40
CA ARG A 136 13.60 -1.43 18.61
C ARG A 136 13.44 -1.91 20.05
N LYS A 137 12.89 -3.11 20.20
CA LYS A 137 12.63 -3.72 21.51
C LYS A 137 13.93 -4.15 22.19
N ALA A 138 13.84 -4.50 23.47
CA ALA A 138 14.97 -4.99 24.27
C ALA A 138 15.65 -6.26 23.70
N ASP A 139 14.90 -7.09 22.95
CA ASP A 139 15.42 -8.26 22.23
C ASP A 139 16.14 -7.89 20.92
N GLY A 140 16.25 -6.61 20.60
CA GLY A 140 16.86 -6.06 19.39
C GLY A 140 15.95 -6.08 18.16
N MET A 141 14.74 -6.64 18.26
CA MET A 141 13.79 -6.73 17.15
C MET A 141 13.01 -5.43 16.96
N LEU A 142 12.77 -5.07 15.69
CA LEU A 142 11.87 -3.96 15.36
C LEU A 142 10.41 -4.36 15.53
N ASN A 143 9.59 -3.41 15.97
CA ASN A 143 8.14 -3.50 16.00
C ASN A 143 7.54 -3.65 14.57
N SER A 144 8.30 -3.37 13.52
CA SER A 144 7.95 -3.57 12.11
C SER A 144 8.46 -4.90 11.51
N ALA A 145 9.18 -5.73 12.27
CA ALA A 145 9.90 -6.88 11.72
C ALA A 145 8.99 -7.88 10.99
N ALA A 146 7.75 -8.09 11.44
CA ALA A 146 6.81 -8.97 10.77
C ALA A 146 6.41 -8.49 9.36
N LEU A 147 6.40 -7.17 9.13
CA LEU A 147 6.11 -6.58 7.82
C LEU A 147 7.32 -6.69 6.90
N LEU A 148 8.51 -6.35 7.42
CA LEU A 148 9.77 -6.44 6.68
C LEU A 148 10.08 -7.87 6.25
N ASN A 149 9.92 -8.84 7.17
CA ASN A 149 10.20 -10.25 6.89
C ASN A 149 9.27 -10.83 5.81
N GLN A 150 8.01 -10.38 5.74
CA GLN A 150 7.08 -10.79 4.70
C GLN A 150 7.39 -10.13 3.34
N ALA A 151 7.82 -8.88 3.34
CA ALA A 151 8.28 -8.22 2.11
C ALA A 151 9.53 -8.88 1.52
N THR A 152 10.40 -9.46 2.36
CA THR A 152 11.62 -10.15 1.93
C THR A 152 11.49 -11.66 1.79
N ALA A 153 10.33 -12.23 2.16
CA ALA A 153 10.13 -13.67 2.06
C ALA A 153 10.05 -14.05 0.58
N PRO A 154 10.90 -14.98 0.07
CA PRO A 154 10.71 -15.52 -1.26
C PRO A 154 9.32 -16.15 -1.32
N SER A 155 8.53 -15.76 -2.31
CA SER A 155 7.22 -16.33 -2.60
C SER A 155 7.37 -17.82 -2.93
N SER A 156 7.34 -18.66 -1.91
CA SER A 156 7.36 -20.10 -2.07
C SER A 156 5.93 -20.59 -2.34
N ASP A 157 5.44 -20.33 -3.55
CA ASP A 157 4.37 -21.16 -4.11
C ASP A 157 4.99 -22.49 -4.55
N GLY A 158 5.12 -23.38 -3.57
CA GLY A 158 5.38 -24.78 -3.79
C GLY A 158 4.09 -25.48 -4.20
N SER A 159 3.74 -25.44 -5.48
CA SER A 159 2.91 -26.48 -6.09
C SER A 159 3.83 -27.52 -6.72
N GLN A 160 3.94 -28.68 -6.06
CA GLN A 160 4.45 -29.88 -6.67
C GLN A 160 3.43 -30.34 -7.73
N GLY A 161 3.74 -30.07 -8.98
CA GLY A 161 2.99 -30.54 -10.15
C GLY A 161 3.71 -30.07 -11.40
N ARG A 162 4.47 -30.97 -12.02
CA ARG A 162 5.26 -30.70 -13.23
C ARG A 162 4.31 -30.39 -14.40
N GLU A 163 4.25 -29.12 -14.78
CA GLU A 163 4.00 -28.65 -16.15
C GLU A 163 5.06 -27.59 -16.47
N GLU A 164 5.52 -27.59 -17.72
CA GLU A 164 6.62 -26.77 -18.21
C GLU A 164 6.39 -25.30 -17.83
N LYS A 165 7.32 -24.72 -17.05
CA LYS A 165 7.39 -23.28 -16.82
C LYS A 165 7.59 -22.60 -18.17
N SER A 166 6.49 -22.15 -18.78
CA SER A 166 6.54 -20.96 -19.59
C SER A 166 7.26 -19.90 -18.76
N VAL A 167 8.34 -19.34 -19.31
CA VAL A 167 9.03 -18.21 -18.70
C VAL A 167 8.06 -17.04 -18.78
N SER A 168 7.16 -16.92 -17.80
CA SER A 168 6.30 -15.76 -17.65
C SER A 168 7.21 -14.55 -17.42
N GLU A 169 7.01 -13.49 -18.20
CA GLU A 169 7.75 -12.24 -18.00
C GLU A 169 7.66 -11.80 -16.54
N PRO A 170 8.76 -11.29 -15.94
CA PRO A 170 8.73 -10.84 -14.55
C PRO A 170 7.75 -9.68 -14.42
N PHE A 171 6.98 -9.67 -13.33
CA PHE A 171 6.14 -8.52 -13.00
C PHE A 171 7.02 -7.30 -12.72
N THR A 172 6.75 -6.19 -13.40
CA THR A 172 7.49 -4.93 -13.28
C THR A 172 6.58 -3.83 -12.77
N VAL A 173 7.13 -2.96 -11.93
CA VAL A 173 6.46 -1.76 -11.44
C VAL A 173 7.32 -0.54 -11.75
N ARG A 174 6.67 0.50 -12.29
CA ARG A 174 7.26 1.83 -12.48
C ARG A 174 6.43 2.87 -11.76
N ILE A 175 7.07 3.70 -10.94
CA ILE A 175 6.48 4.89 -10.31
C ILE A 175 7.22 6.11 -10.86
N GLY A 176 6.50 7.09 -11.41
CA GLY A 176 7.13 8.30 -11.98
C GLY A 176 7.65 9.27 -10.92
N GLU A 177 6.89 9.46 -9.84
CA GLU A 177 7.25 10.33 -8.73
C GLU A 177 6.65 9.80 -7.42
N LEU A 178 7.40 9.90 -6.33
CA LEU A 178 6.87 9.74 -4.98
C LEU A 178 7.14 11.01 -4.17
N ALA A 179 6.10 11.54 -3.53
CA ALA A 179 6.18 12.71 -2.67
C ALA A 179 5.58 12.41 -1.30
N LEU A 180 6.26 12.87 -0.25
CA LEU A 180 5.79 12.90 1.13
C LEU A 180 5.76 14.35 1.60
N ASP A 181 4.62 14.80 2.09
CA ASP A 181 4.43 16.17 2.57
C ASP A 181 3.50 16.24 3.79
N GLY A 182 3.02 17.45 4.11
CA GLY A 182 2.13 17.69 5.24
C GLY A 182 2.86 17.72 6.59
N LYS A 183 2.12 17.47 7.66
CA LYS A 183 2.63 17.40 9.05
C LYS A 183 3.20 16.02 9.35
N SER A 184 4.08 15.57 8.48
CA SER A 184 4.69 14.25 8.56
C SER A 184 5.75 14.19 9.66
N ARG A 185 5.72 13.10 10.45
CA ARG A 185 6.55 12.86 11.62
C ARG A 185 6.94 11.39 11.75
N LEU A 186 8.13 11.17 12.28
CA LEU A 186 8.69 9.85 12.57
C LEU A 186 9.18 9.84 14.01
N ARG A 187 8.88 8.80 14.78
CA ARG A 187 9.48 8.56 16.08
C ARG A 187 10.25 7.25 16.06
N PHE A 188 11.45 7.27 16.60
CA PHE A 188 12.28 6.10 16.80
C PHE A 188 12.60 5.93 18.29
N GLU A 189 12.42 4.73 18.81
CA GLU A 189 12.77 4.38 20.20
C GLU A 189 13.64 3.13 20.24
N ASP A 190 14.78 3.19 20.93
CA ASP A 190 15.66 2.04 21.17
C ASP A 190 15.63 1.64 22.64
N HIS A 191 14.92 0.55 22.91
CA HIS A 191 14.79 -0.08 24.23
C HIS A 191 15.84 -1.18 24.44
N ALA A 192 16.72 -1.46 23.46
CA ALA A 192 17.82 -2.41 23.59
C ALA A 192 19.04 -1.82 24.33
N VAL A 193 19.02 -0.51 24.60
CA VAL A 193 20.06 0.23 25.32
C VAL A 193 19.51 0.80 26.62
N SER A 194 20.40 1.04 27.59
CA SER A 194 20.05 1.64 28.88
C SER A 194 21.01 2.81 29.17
N PRO A 195 20.50 4.03 29.42
CA PRO A 195 19.09 4.44 29.32
C PRO A 195 18.52 4.28 27.89
N MET A 196 17.20 4.18 27.75
CA MET A 196 16.59 4.04 26.43
C MET A 196 16.85 5.30 25.61
N VAL A 197 16.95 5.16 24.29
CA VAL A 197 17.14 6.31 23.39
C VAL A 197 15.84 6.59 22.66
N SER A 198 15.45 7.85 22.59
CA SER A 198 14.33 8.30 21.75
C SER A 198 14.80 9.40 20.81
N VAL A 199 14.28 9.37 19.59
CA VAL A 199 14.51 10.37 18.54
C VAL A 199 13.19 10.66 17.85
N ALA A 200 12.82 11.94 17.76
CA ALA A 200 11.70 12.37 16.95
C ALA A 200 12.19 13.18 15.73
N ALA A 201 11.51 13.02 14.61
CA ALA A 201 11.67 13.86 13.44
C ALA A 201 10.31 14.41 13.04
N GLU A 202 10.25 15.71 12.76
CA GLU A 202 9.07 16.43 12.31
C GLU A 202 9.35 17.11 10.97
N ASN A 203 8.30 17.67 10.36
CA ASN A 203 8.38 18.33 9.05
C ASN A 203 9.07 17.45 8.00
N LEU A 204 8.85 16.14 8.10
CA LEU A 204 9.44 15.17 7.19
C LEU A 204 8.85 15.39 5.79
N SER A 205 9.70 15.71 4.83
CA SER A 205 9.33 15.79 3.43
C SER A 205 10.32 15.01 2.58
N LEU A 206 9.78 14.31 1.58
CA LEU A 206 10.55 13.54 0.62
C LEU A 206 10.01 13.85 -0.77
N GLN A 207 10.91 14.12 -1.70
CA GLN A 207 10.62 14.05 -3.13
C GLN A 207 11.56 13.03 -3.73
N LEU A 208 11.02 12.07 -4.44
CA LEU A 208 11.74 10.99 -5.08
C LEU A 208 11.29 10.93 -6.54
N GLY A 209 12.26 10.92 -7.45
CA GLY A 209 12.02 10.78 -8.89
C GLY A 209 11.56 9.36 -9.26
N ALA A 210 11.71 9.02 -10.53
CA ALA A 210 11.20 7.77 -11.05
C ALA A 210 11.87 6.54 -10.44
N LEU A 211 11.07 5.61 -9.94
CA LEU A 211 11.47 4.28 -9.52
C LEU A 211 11.04 3.28 -10.58
N ASP A 212 11.96 2.48 -11.09
CA ASP A 212 11.65 1.45 -12.09
C ASP A 212 12.33 0.13 -11.71
N MET A 213 11.52 -0.89 -11.44
CA MET A 213 12.00 -2.24 -11.12
C MET A 213 12.77 -2.90 -12.27
N ALA A 214 12.55 -2.47 -13.51
CA ALA A 214 13.31 -2.97 -14.65
C ALA A 214 14.76 -2.43 -14.68
N THR A 215 15.03 -1.34 -13.95
CA THR A 215 16.36 -0.72 -13.85
C THR A 215 16.70 -0.40 -12.39
N PRO A 216 16.90 -1.40 -11.52
CA PRO A 216 17.07 -1.19 -10.08
C PRO A 216 18.35 -0.42 -9.72
N ASP A 217 19.36 -0.44 -10.59
CA ASP A 217 20.63 0.28 -10.40
C ASP A 217 20.60 1.71 -10.94
N ALA A 218 19.47 2.16 -11.52
CA ALA A 218 19.34 3.52 -12.01
C ALA A 218 19.36 4.52 -10.85
N GLN A 219 20.16 5.58 -10.99
CA GLN A 219 20.19 6.64 -9.99
C GLN A 219 18.87 7.39 -9.99
N THR A 220 18.16 7.35 -8.86
CA THR A 220 16.92 8.09 -8.67
C THR A 220 17.23 9.38 -7.91
N PRO A 221 16.97 10.57 -8.48
CA PRO A 221 17.15 11.82 -7.74
C PRO A 221 16.15 11.88 -6.58
N PHE A 222 16.61 12.37 -5.43
CA PHE A 222 15.75 12.57 -4.27
C PHE A 222 16.15 13.81 -3.48
N THR A 223 15.18 14.40 -2.79
CA THR A 223 15.37 15.43 -1.76
C THR A 223 14.65 14.96 -0.51
N LEU A 224 15.37 14.95 0.61
CA LEU A 224 14.84 14.59 1.92
C LEU A 224 15.12 15.73 2.88
N ALA A 225 14.09 16.23 3.54
CA ALA A 225 14.23 17.22 4.61
C ALA A 225 13.43 16.76 5.82
N MET A 226 13.99 16.97 7.02
CA MET A 226 13.34 16.69 8.29
C MET A 226 14.01 17.51 9.39
N ASP A 227 13.23 17.86 10.40
CA ASP A 227 13.71 18.52 11.60
C ASP A 227 13.77 17.51 12.74
N PHE A 228 14.97 17.27 13.27
CA PHE A 228 15.10 16.43 14.45
C PHE A 228 14.69 17.20 15.71
N ARG A 229 13.79 16.58 16.48
CA ARG A 229 13.38 16.99 17.82
C ARG A 229 13.82 15.90 18.80
N ASP A 230 13.97 16.29 20.07
CA ASP A 230 14.14 15.39 21.21
C ASP A 230 15.11 14.24 20.94
N PHE A 231 16.40 14.53 21.06
CA PHE A 231 17.48 13.56 20.97
C PHE A 231 18.07 13.35 22.36
N GLY A 232 17.94 12.15 22.92
CA GLY A 232 18.57 11.85 24.19
C GLY A 232 18.22 10.51 24.81
N ALA A 233 18.99 10.20 25.84
CA ALA A 233 18.65 9.21 26.85
C ALA A 233 17.38 9.67 27.60
N VAL A 234 16.41 8.77 27.73
CA VAL A 234 15.17 8.98 28.49
C VAL A 234 15.17 8.12 29.75
#